data_AF-A0A831U9Z2-F1
#
_entry.id   AF-A0A831U9Z2-F1
#
_cell.length_a   1.000
_cell.length_b   1.000
_cell.length_c   1.000
_cell.angle_alpha   90.00
_cell.angle_beta   90.00
_cell.angle_gamma   90.00
#
_symmetry.space_group_name_H-M   'P 1'
#
loop_
_entity.id
_entity.type
_entity.pdbx_description
1 polymer ?
#
loop_
_entity_poly.entity_id
_entity_poly.type
_entity_poly.pdbx_seq_one_letter_code
_entity_poly.pdbx_strand_id
1 'polypeptide(L)'
;LESFSIGRNGVINGAFTNGLLREIGQVALGSFSNVGGLARSGHNMFEETVASGQAQVGLPGTGGRGQVVGGVLEQSNVDLGAEFSNMIVTQRGFQANARTITAADTLLQETVNLVR
;
A
#
# COMPACT_ATOMS: atom_id res chain seq x y z
N LEU A 1 -11.81 -33.43 -6.30
CA LEU A 1 -11.37 -32.48 -5.28
C LEU A 1 -12.65 -31.99 -4.61
N GLU A 2 -12.85 -32.30 -3.34
CA GLU A 2 -14.06 -31.88 -2.60
C GLU A 2 -13.85 -30.55 -1.89
N SER A 3 -12.64 -30.34 -1.34
CA SER A 3 -12.26 -29.08 -0.72
C SER A 3 -10.75 -28.87 -0.81
N PHE A 4 -10.29 -27.65 -0.56
CA PHE A 4 -8.88 -27.33 -0.44
C PHE A 4 -8.64 -26.43 0.78
N SER A 5 -7.45 -26.48 1.35
CA SER A 5 -7.02 -25.63 2.45
C SER A 5 -5.61 -25.12 2.18
N ILE A 6 -5.30 -23.92 2.69
CA ILE A 6 -3.98 -23.31 2.55
C ILE A 6 -3.35 -23.22 3.95
N GLY A 7 -2.23 -23.92 4.13
CA GLY A 7 -1.47 -23.93 5.38
C GLY A 7 -0.64 -22.67 5.59
N ARG A 8 -0.11 -22.50 6.81
CA ARG A 8 0.70 -21.31 7.19
C ARG A 8 2.01 -21.16 6.42
N ASN A 9 2.47 -22.25 5.83
CA ASN A 9 3.64 -22.36 4.97
C ASN A 9 3.30 -22.11 3.48
N GLY A 10 2.08 -21.67 3.17
CA GLY A 10 1.58 -21.47 1.81
C GLY A 10 1.33 -22.77 1.05
N VAL A 11 1.41 -23.94 1.69
CA VAL A 11 1.12 -25.22 1.06
C VAL A 11 -0.39 -25.38 0.91
N ILE A 12 -0.80 -25.68 -0.32
CA ILE A 12 -2.19 -25.92 -0.69
C ILE A 12 -2.44 -27.42 -0.61
N ASN A 13 -3.30 -27.83 0.32
CA ASN A 13 -3.72 -29.22 0.49
C ASN A 13 -5.11 -29.41 -0.12
N GLY A 14 -5.24 -30.36 -1.04
CA GLY A 14 -6.51 -30.77 -1.60
C GLY A 14 -7.06 -32.02 -0.90
N ALA A 15 -8.33 -31.98 -0.49
CA ALA A 15 -9.07 -33.15 -0.04
C ALA A 15 -9.77 -33.81 -1.25
N PHE A 16 -9.48 -35.08 -1.48
CA PHE A 16 -10.03 -35.86 -2.60
C PHE A 16 -11.18 -36.75 -2.13
N THR A 17 -12.03 -37.17 -3.07
CA THR A 17 -13.23 -37.99 -2.84
C THR A 17 -12.92 -39.38 -2.25
N ASN A 18 -11.65 -39.78 -2.23
CA ASN A 18 -11.15 -41.00 -1.60
C ASN A 18 -10.67 -40.77 -0.15
N GLY A 19 -10.93 -39.60 0.43
CA GLY A 19 -10.52 -39.23 1.80
C GLY A 19 -9.04 -38.89 1.95
N LEU A 20 -8.24 -38.93 0.88
CA LEU A 20 -6.83 -38.57 0.94
C LEU A 20 -6.64 -37.06 0.86
N LEU A 21 -5.78 -36.55 1.75
CA LEU A 21 -5.22 -35.21 1.67
C LEU A 21 -3.91 -35.28 0.89
N ARG A 22 -3.79 -34.49 -0.17
CA ARG A 22 -2.56 -34.40 -0.95
C ARG A 22 -2.20 -32.94 -1.16
N GLU A 23 -0.92 -32.64 -1.00
CA GLU A 23 -0.34 -31.37 -1.42
C GLU A 23 -0.47 -31.22 -2.93
N ILE A 24 -1.15 -30.16 -3.37
CA ILE A 24 -1.39 -29.86 -4.78
C ILE A 24 -0.52 -28.72 -5.30
N GLY A 25 0.13 -27.97 -4.40
CA GLY A 25 1.08 -26.92 -4.76
C GLY A 25 1.41 -26.04 -3.56
N GLN A 26 2.29 -25.07 -3.79
CA GLN A 26 2.71 -24.12 -2.76
C GLN A 26 2.78 -22.70 -3.34
N VAL A 27 2.30 -21.73 -2.56
CA VAL A 27 2.37 -20.31 -2.90
C VAL A 27 3.82 -19.83 -2.78
N ALA A 28 4.34 -19.23 -3.84
CA ALA A 28 5.64 -18.57 -3.83
C ALA A 28 5.49 -17.10 -3.42
N LEU A 29 6.45 -16.58 -2.64
CA LEU A 29 6.51 -15.17 -2.25
C LEU A 29 7.72 -14.49 -2.90
N GLY A 30 7.51 -13.31 -3.45
CA GLY A 30 8.56 -12.40 -3.89
C GLY A 30 8.90 -11.39 -2.81
N SER A 31 10.18 -11.20 -2.53
CA SER A 31 10.68 -10.07 -1.74
C SER A 31 11.54 -9.18 -2.62
N PHE A 32 11.51 -7.88 -2.37
CA PHE A 32 12.33 -6.88 -3.07
C PHE A 32 13.26 -6.23 -2.07
N SER A 33 14.50 -5.97 -2.49
CA SER A 33 15.48 -5.29 -1.63
C SER A 33 15.00 -3.89 -1.23
N ASN A 34 14.27 -3.20 -2.12
CA ASN A 34 13.69 -1.89 -1.86
C ASN A 34 12.21 -1.83 -2.25
N VAL A 35 11.32 -2.04 -1.27
CA VAL A 35 9.87 -1.98 -1.47
C VAL A 35 9.40 -0.57 -1.90
N GLY A 36 10.07 0.49 -1.45
CA GLY A 36 9.73 1.87 -1.82
C GLY A 36 10.07 2.22 -3.27
N GLY A 37 10.88 1.39 -3.94
CA GLY A 37 11.19 1.53 -5.36
C GLY A 37 10.15 0.92 -6.29
N LEU A 38 9.15 0.20 -5.78
CA LEU A 38 8.13 -0.44 -6.61
C LEU A 38 7.19 0.59 -7.24
N ALA A 39 6.87 0.40 -8.52
CA ALA A 39 5.88 1.22 -9.20
C ALA A 39 4.46 0.70 -8.90
N ARG A 40 3.52 1.59 -8.61
CA ARG A 40 2.11 1.22 -8.46
C ARG A 40 1.45 1.10 -9.83
N SER A 41 1.06 -0.12 -10.21
CA SER A 41 0.33 -0.41 -11.47
C SER A 41 -1.20 -0.26 -11.31
N GLY A 42 -1.67 -0.04 -10.08
CA GLY A 42 -3.09 0.12 -9.74
C GLY A 42 -3.71 -1.19 -9.23
N HIS A 43 -4.96 -1.15 -8.76
CA HIS A 43 -5.65 -2.32 -8.17
C HIS A 43 -4.86 -3.05 -7.07
N ASN A 44 -4.10 -2.31 -6.26
CA ASN A 44 -3.16 -2.85 -5.26
C ASN A 44 -1.99 -3.69 -5.82
N MET A 45 -1.78 -3.68 -7.14
CA MET A 45 -0.65 -4.32 -7.79
C MET A 45 0.55 -3.38 -7.88
N PHE A 46 1.72 -3.99 -7.78
CA PHE A 46 3.02 -3.33 -7.86
C PHE A 46 3.87 -3.99 -8.93
N GLU A 47 4.63 -3.17 -9.66
CA GLU A 47 5.56 -3.59 -10.69
C GLU A 47 7.00 -3.34 -10.25
N GLU A 48 7.89 -4.25 -10.66
CA GLU A 48 9.32 -4.10 -10.42
C GLU A 48 9.90 -2.94 -11.21
N THR A 49 10.86 -2.24 -10.60
CA THR A 49 11.61 -1.17 -11.25
C THR A 49 13.10 -1.37 -11.02
N VAL A 50 13.91 -0.61 -11.75
CA VAL A 50 15.36 -0.56 -11.51
C VAL A 50 15.68 -0.16 -10.07
N ALA A 51 14.86 0.69 -9.44
CA ALA A 51 15.05 1.17 -8.07
C ALA A 51 14.61 0.16 -7.00
N SER A 52 13.68 -0.77 -7.32
CA SER A 52 13.28 -1.83 -6.38
C SER A 52 14.28 -3.00 -6.33
N GLY A 53 15.03 -3.18 -7.42
CA GLY A 53 15.82 -4.38 -7.68
C GLY A 53 14.94 -5.54 -8.18
N GLN A 54 15.59 -6.68 -8.47
CA GLN A 54 14.92 -7.89 -8.96
C GLN A 54 14.11 -8.58 -7.87
N ALA A 55 12.98 -9.19 -8.26
CA ALA A 55 12.16 -9.99 -7.37
C ALA A 55 12.91 -11.24 -6.88
N GLN A 56 13.13 -11.34 -5.57
CA GLN A 56 13.65 -12.55 -4.95
C GLN A 56 12.49 -13.49 -4.61
N VAL A 57 12.20 -14.43 -5.50
CA VAL A 57 11.14 -15.43 -5.30
C VAL A 57 11.63 -16.58 -4.42
N GLY A 58 10.79 -17.04 -3.48
CA GLY A 58 11.11 -18.16 -2.61
C GLY A 58 9.91 -18.67 -1.81
N LEU A 59 10.20 -19.59 -0.90
CA LEU A 59 9.19 -20.23 -0.04
C LEU A 59 8.76 -19.27 1.09
N PRO A 60 7.49 -19.30 1.51
CA PRO A 60 7.03 -18.58 2.70
C PRO A 60 7.86 -18.95 3.94
N GLY A 61 8.19 -17.96 4.77
CA GLY A 61 9.00 -18.14 5.98
C GLY A 61 10.51 -18.34 5.76
N THR A 62 11.01 -18.22 4.53
CA THR A 62 12.44 -18.37 4.22
C THR A 62 13.06 -17.08 3.67
N GLY A 63 14.33 -16.81 4.00
CA GLY A 63 15.07 -15.66 3.46
C GLY A 63 14.42 -14.30 3.73
N GLY A 64 13.90 -14.09 4.94
CA GLY A 64 13.24 -12.84 5.34
C GLY A 64 11.80 -12.65 4.83
N ARG A 65 11.25 -13.65 4.12
CA ARG A 65 9.85 -13.62 3.65
C ARG A 65 8.88 -13.96 4.78
N GLY A 66 7.72 -13.30 4.75
CA GLY A 66 6.64 -13.56 5.70
C GLY A 66 6.01 -14.95 5.57
N GLN A 67 5.07 -15.26 6.46
CA GLN A 67 4.24 -16.46 6.40
C GLN A 67 2.93 -16.16 5.65
N VAL A 68 2.34 -17.17 5.03
CA VAL A 68 1.04 -17.05 4.34
C VAL A 68 -0.01 -17.67 5.23
N VAL A 69 -1.04 -16.96 5.64
CA VAL A 69 -2.14 -17.56 6.41
C VAL A 69 -3.38 -17.66 5.54
N GLY A 70 -3.86 -18.90 5.31
CA GLY A 70 -5.09 -19.14 4.57
C GLY A 70 -6.33 -18.72 5.34
N GLY A 71 -7.36 -18.24 4.61
CA GLY A 71 -8.67 -17.92 5.18
C GLY A 71 -8.76 -16.59 5.93
N VAL A 72 -7.73 -15.74 5.84
CA VAL A 72 -7.69 -14.41 6.45
C VAL A 72 -7.47 -13.37 5.35
N LEU A 73 -8.10 -12.20 5.48
CA LEU A 73 -7.90 -11.04 4.60
C LEU A 73 -7.11 -9.97 5.36
N GLU A 74 -6.03 -9.48 4.77
CA GLU A 74 -5.26 -8.37 5.33
C GLU A 74 -6.07 -7.07 5.23
N GLN A 75 -6.28 -6.41 6.38
CA GLN A 75 -6.96 -5.13 6.44
C GLN A 75 -6.01 -3.98 6.13
N SER A 76 -6.56 -2.88 5.60
CA SER A 76 -5.81 -1.64 5.42
C SER A 76 -5.19 -1.19 6.74
N ASN A 77 -3.94 -0.77 6.69
CA ASN A 77 -3.22 -0.20 7.83
C ASN A 77 -3.56 1.28 8.08
N VAL A 78 -4.59 1.82 7.42
CA VAL A 78 -4.94 3.24 7.44
C VAL A 78 -5.99 3.51 8.51
N ASP A 79 -5.70 4.47 9.40
CA ASP A 79 -6.68 5.01 10.35
C ASP A 79 -7.40 6.20 9.70
N LEU A 80 -8.69 6.01 9.41
CA LEU A 80 -9.52 7.04 8.79
C LEU A 80 -9.60 8.32 9.65
N GLY A 81 -9.63 8.20 10.98
CA GLY A 81 -9.72 9.36 11.86
C GLY A 81 -8.48 10.26 11.76
N ALA A 82 -7.30 9.64 11.73
CA ALA A 82 -6.04 10.34 11.53
C ALA A 82 -5.94 10.96 10.13
N GLU A 83 -6.34 10.23 9.09
CA GLU A 83 -6.32 10.74 7.71
C GLU A 83 -7.28 11.93 7.51
N PHE A 84 -8.48 11.90 8.10
CA PHE A 84 -9.38 13.05 8.07
C PHE A 84 -8.80 14.26 8.79
N SER A 85 -8.15 14.06 9.94
CA SER A 85 -7.47 15.14 10.66
C SER A 85 -6.36 15.78 9.82
N ASN A 86 -5.51 14.95 9.19
CA ASN A 86 -4.46 15.42 8.28
C ASN A 86 -5.02 16.17 7.08
N MET A 87 -6.14 15.70 6.51
CA MET A 87 -6.84 16.41 5.44
C MET A 87 -7.32 17.79 5.90
N ILE A 88 -7.93 17.89 7.09
CA ILE A 88 -8.41 19.16 7.65
C ILE A 88 -7.25 20.12 7.91
N VAL A 89 -6.14 19.65 8.46
CA VAL A 89 -4.93 20.46 8.68
C VAL A 89 -4.40 20.99 7.35
N THR A 90 -4.30 20.13 6.33
CA THR A 90 -3.83 20.51 5.00
C THR A 90 -4.76 21.55 4.37
N GLN A 91 -6.08 21.36 4.46
CA GLN A 91 -7.08 22.31 3.96
C GLN A 91 -7.01 23.66 4.67
N ARG A 92 -6.87 23.67 6.01
CA ARG A 92 -6.71 24.91 6.79
C ARG A 92 -5.41 25.63 6.44
N GLY A 93 -4.33 24.89 6.23
CA GLY A 93 -3.06 25.42 5.75
C GLY A 93 -3.20 26.11 4.39
N PHE A 94 -3.87 25.45 3.45
CA PHE A 94 -4.17 26.05 2.13
C PHE A 94 -5.02 27.32 2.24
N GLN A 95 -6.07 27.31 3.07
CA GLN A 95 -6.92 28.49 3.28
C GLN A 95 -6.16 29.64 3.95
N ALA A 96 -5.29 29.34 4.93
CA ALA A 96 -4.45 30.34 5.57
C ALA A 96 -3.49 30.98 4.55
N ASN A 97 -2.82 30.15 3.73
CA ASN A 97 -1.94 30.62 2.67
C ASN A 97 -2.68 31.48 1.65
N ALA A 98 -3.89 31.08 1.24
CA ALA A 98 -4.72 31.85 0.32
C ALA A 98 -5.10 33.23 0.90
N ARG A 99 -5.47 33.31 2.19
CA ARG A 99 -5.78 34.59 2.85
C ARG A 99 -4.55 35.49 2.94
N THR A 100 -3.37 34.94 3.23
CA THR A 100 -2.12 35.71 3.23
C THR A 100 -1.85 36.33 1.87
N ILE A 101 -2.08 35.58 0.78
CA ILE A 101 -1.94 36.10 -0.60
C ILE A 101 -2.94 37.24 -0.84
N THR A 102 -4.22 37.06 -0.52
CA THR A 102 -5.24 38.11 -0.72
C THR A 102 -4.94 39.38 0.09
N ALA A 103 -4.47 39.21 1.34
CA ALA A 103 -4.08 40.34 2.18
C ALA A 103 -2.87 41.09 1.58
N ALA A 104 -1.87 40.37 1.09
CA ALA A 104 -0.73 40.95 0.39
C ALA A 104 -1.17 41.70 -0.89
N ASP A 105 -2.06 41.12 -1.69
CA ASP A 105 -2.59 41.76 -2.90
C ASP A 105 -3.35 43.06 -2.58
N THR A 106 -4.13 43.07 -1.50
CA THR A 106 -4.88 44.25 -1.05
C THR A 106 -3.92 45.38 -0.65
N LEU A 107 -2.88 45.07 0.13
CA LEU A 107 -1.85 46.03 0.51
C LEU A 107 -1.07 46.56 -0.70
N LEU A 108 -0.77 45.71 -1.68
CA LEU A 108 -0.12 46.12 -2.94
C LEU A 108 -1.00 47.09 -3.73
N GLN A 109 -2.31 46.83 -3.84
CA GLN A 109 -3.23 47.76 -4.49
C GLN A 109 -3.31 49.11 -3.77
N GLU A 110 -3.36 49.11 -2.43
CA GLU A 110 -3.43 50.33 -1.64
C GLU A 110 -2.15 51.18 -1.78
N THR A 111 -0.97 50.55 -1.77
CA THR A 111 0.31 51.25 -2.00
C THR A 111 0.44 51.84 -3.40
N VAL A 112 -0.02 51.14 -4.44
CA VAL A 112 -0.05 51.69 -5.81
C VAL A 112 -0.95 52.92 -5.91
N ASN A 113 -2.08 52.93 -5.20
CA ASN A 113 -3.00 54.07 -5.19
C ASN A 113 -2.47 55.28 -4.40
N LEU A 114 -1.58 55.08 -3.42
CA LEU A 114 -0.94 56.15 -2.64
C LEU A 114 0.19 56.87 -3.38
N VAL A 115 0.83 56.22 -4.35
CA VAL A 115 1.93 56.79 -5.15
C VAL A 115 1.41 57.65 -6.33
N ARG A 116 0.08 57.69 -6.52
CA ARG A 116 -0.60 58.43 -7.59
C ARG A 116 -1.09 59.79 -7.10
#